data_AF-A0A1G8KUC4-F1
#
_entry.id   AF-A0A1G8KUC4-F1
#
_cell.length_a   1.000
_cell.length_b   1.000
_cell.length_c   1.000
_cell.angle_alpha   90.00
_cell.angle_beta   90.00
_cell.angle_gamma   90.00
#
_symmetry.space_group_name_H-M   'P 1'
#
loop_
_entity.id
_entity.type
_entity.pdbx_description
1 polymer ?
#
loop_
_entity_poly.entity_id
_entity_poly.type
_entity_poly.pdbx_seq_one_letter_code
_entity_poly.pdbx_strand_id
1 'polypeptide(L)'
;MAELSPHSSAEEIVTHLRSIGSQENRLGMLRYGIKIERALGIPHGVQRQIARKIKRNHERAFELWQSGIMEAQFIASVTADPKRFSGADARRWAATFDSWDIVDGVSDLFVDTDCWKELIEEFAADDREFVRRTAFAMMAWSVVHRKTEPEATFLDFLPIIEAHAGDDRNFVKKAVNWALRSIGKRSMSLHGAALALAQKLAGSTDKTARWIGKDAARELSDAKTLERLARKG
;
A
#
# COMPACT_ATOMS: atom_id res chain seq x y z
N MET A 1 26.58 -10.64 -17.34
CA MET A 1 26.31 -10.68 -15.89
C MET A 1 25.83 -12.06 -15.53
N ALA A 2 26.23 -12.60 -14.38
CA ALA A 2 25.71 -13.88 -13.91
C ALA A 2 24.17 -13.81 -13.78
N GLU A 3 23.51 -14.93 -14.07
CA GLU A 3 22.07 -15.02 -13.96
C GLU A 3 21.65 -15.02 -12.49
N LEU A 4 20.73 -14.13 -12.10
CA LEU A 4 20.23 -14.10 -10.71
C LEU A 4 19.60 -15.44 -10.33
N SER A 5 19.88 -15.92 -9.13
CA SER A 5 19.40 -17.21 -8.61
C SER A 5 18.95 -17.08 -7.15
N PRO A 6 18.37 -18.14 -6.56
CA PRO A 6 18.08 -18.14 -5.13
C PRO A 6 19.29 -17.90 -4.22
N HIS A 7 20.50 -18.18 -4.71
CA HIS A 7 21.75 -17.99 -3.99
C HIS A 7 22.40 -16.62 -4.22
N SER A 8 21.82 -15.78 -5.08
CA SER A 8 22.38 -14.45 -5.33
C SER A 8 22.37 -13.60 -4.07
N SER A 9 23.48 -12.90 -3.82
CA SER A 9 23.63 -11.96 -2.70
C SER A 9 22.84 -10.66 -2.96
N ALA A 10 22.63 -9.86 -1.92
CA ALA A 10 22.04 -8.54 -2.10
C ALA A 10 22.87 -7.64 -3.02
N GLU A 11 24.20 -7.73 -2.94
CA GLU A 11 25.13 -6.96 -3.79
C GLU A 11 25.02 -7.35 -5.27
N GLU A 12 24.94 -8.65 -5.58
CA GLU A 12 24.74 -9.12 -6.96
C GLU A 12 23.41 -8.64 -7.52
N ILE A 13 22.35 -8.66 -6.70
CA ILE A 13 21.04 -8.16 -7.09
C ILE A 13 21.09 -6.65 -7.32
N VAL A 14 21.68 -5.87 -6.41
CA VAL A 14 21.82 -4.42 -6.58
C VAL A 14 22.62 -4.07 -7.84
N THR A 15 23.70 -4.81 -8.11
CA THR A 15 24.50 -4.67 -9.32
C THR A 15 23.66 -4.95 -10.56
N HIS A 16 22.82 -5.99 -10.53
CA HIS A 16 21.88 -6.29 -11.61
C HIS A 16 20.82 -5.21 -11.78
N LEU A 17 20.22 -4.70 -10.70
CA LEU A 17 19.24 -3.61 -10.78
C LEU A 17 19.85 -2.37 -11.44
N ARG A 18 21.06 -1.99 -11.05
CA ARG A 18 21.76 -0.83 -11.65
C ARG A 18 22.02 -1.01 -13.14
N SER A 19 22.29 -2.22 -13.62
CA SER A 19 22.56 -2.45 -15.04
C SER A 19 21.32 -2.45 -15.92
N ILE A 20 20.14 -2.73 -15.35
CA ILE A 20 18.85 -2.73 -16.07
C ILE A 20 18.02 -1.46 -15.83
N GLY A 21 18.54 -0.50 -15.07
CA GLY A 21 17.87 0.77 -14.82
C GLY A 21 17.59 1.55 -16.10
N SER A 22 16.50 2.32 -16.10
CA SER A 22 16.09 3.16 -17.23
C SER A 22 15.94 4.61 -16.78
N GLN A 23 16.80 5.49 -17.30
CA GLN A 23 16.74 6.93 -17.01
C GLN A 23 15.44 7.56 -17.55
N GLU A 24 14.93 7.09 -18.69
CA GLU A 24 13.65 7.55 -19.24
C GLU A 24 12.50 7.23 -18.28
N ASN A 25 12.38 5.98 -17.84
CA ASN A 25 11.35 5.56 -16.89
C ASN A 25 11.49 6.32 -15.57
N ARG A 26 12.74 6.44 -15.07
CA ARG A 26 13.06 7.17 -13.85
C ARG A 26 12.59 8.63 -13.93
N LEU A 27 12.84 9.35 -15.02
CA LEU A 27 12.32 10.71 -15.22
C LEU A 27 10.79 10.73 -15.35
N GLY A 28 10.20 9.72 -15.99
CA GLY A 28 8.75 9.55 -16.11
C GLY A 28 8.03 9.46 -14.77
N MET A 29 8.69 8.97 -13.71
CA MET A 29 8.15 8.86 -12.36
C MET A 29 7.81 10.22 -11.72
N LEU A 30 8.51 11.30 -12.12
CA LEU A 30 8.25 12.66 -11.62
C LEU A 30 6.83 13.12 -11.92
N ARG A 31 6.24 12.69 -13.04
CA ARG A 31 4.85 13.02 -13.42
C ARG A 31 3.82 12.49 -12.41
N TYR A 32 4.20 11.47 -11.64
CA TYR A 32 3.36 10.89 -10.59
C TYR A 32 3.73 11.41 -9.19
N GLY A 33 4.63 12.39 -9.08
CA GLY A 33 5.09 12.94 -7.81
C GLY A 33 5.94 11.96 -7.00
N ILE A 34 6.59 10.99 -7.65
CA ILE A 34 7.53 10.07 -7.00
C ILE A 34 8.92 10.71 -6.97
N LYS A 35 9.58 10.64 -5.82
CA LYS A 35 10.99 11.01 -5.64
C LYS A 35 11.91 10.02 -6.37
N ILE A 36 12.85 10.52 -7.16
CA ILE A 36 13.64 9.71 -8.09
C ILE A 36 15.10 9.56 -7.68
N GLU A 37 15.52 10.20 -6.61
CA GLU A 37 16.91 10.22 -6.11
C GLU A 37 17.41 8.80 -5.84
N ARG A 38 16.52 7.93 -5.36
CA ARG A 38 16.78 6.52 -5.01
C ARG A 38 16.25 5.51 -6.02
N ALA A 39 15.59 5.97 -7.09
CA ALA A 39 14.93 5.10 -8.07
C ALA A 39 15.84 4.82 -9.27
N LEU A 40 15.72 3.62 -9.83
CA LEU A 40 16.42 3.18 -11.05
C LEU A 40 15.51 3.17 -12.29
N GLY A 41 14.20 3.38 -12.14
CA GLY A 41 13.24 3.38 -13.24
C GLY A 41 12.87 1.97 -13.72
N ILE A 42 12.92 0.98 -12.84
CA ILE A 42 12.61 -0.42 -13.19
C ILE A 42 11.12 -0.67 -12.95
N PRO A 43 10.34 -1.14 -13.92
CA PRO A 43 8.91 -1.39 -13.72
C PRO A 43 8.63 -2.46 -12.67
N HIS A 44 7.58 -2.27 -11.86
CA HIS A 44 7.12 -3.25 -10.82
C HIS A 44 6.98 -4.68 -11.35
N GLY A 45 6.58 -4.84 -12.63
CA GLY A 45 6.48 -6.16 -13.26
C GLY A 45 7.83 -6.91 -13.29
N VAL A 46 8.91 -6.20 -13.64
CA VAL A 46 10.29 -6.74 -13.65
C VAL A 46 10.76 -7.01 -12.24
N GLN A 47 10.50 -6.09 -11.30
CA GLN A 47 10.86 -6.27 -9.89
C GLN A 47 10.23 -7.55 -9.31
N ARG A 48 8.94 -7.81 -9.59
CA ARG A 48 8.25 -9.06 -9.20
C ARG A 48 8.80 -10.30 -9.88
N GLN A 49 9.33 -10.20 -11.10
CA GLN A 49 9.99 -11.33 -11.76
C GLN A 49 11.32 -11.64 -11.09
N ILE A 50 12.11 -10.62 -10.75
CA ILE A 50 13.36 -10.77 -9.98
C ILE A 50 13.07 -11.41 -8.63
N ALA A 51 12.11 -10.88 -7.87
CA ALA A 51 11.70 -11.44 -6.57
C ALA A 51 11.31 -12.93 -6.67
N ARG A 52 10.55 -13.30 -7.71
CA ARG A 52 10.17 -14.71 -7.98
C ARG A 52 11.36 -15.61 -8.31
N LYS A 53 12.40 -15.05 -8.93
CA LYS A 53 13.61 -15.78 -9.33
C LYS A 53 14.53 -16.02 -8.12
N ILE A 54 14.79 -14.98 -7.34
CA ILE A 54 15.67 -15.05 -6.16
C ILE A 54 15.00 -15.72 -4.95
N LYS A 55 13.67 -15.88 -4.96
CA LYS A 55 12.87 -16.49 -3.88
C LYS A 55 12.95 -15.72 -2.57
N ARG A 56 12.19 -16.21 -1.58
CA ARG A 56 12.18 -15.69 -0.21
C ARG A 56 13.54 -15.95 0.45
N ASN A 57 14.11 -14.92 1.05
CA ASN A 57 15.27 -14.99 1.93
C ASN A 57 15.21 -13.75 2.84
N HIS A 58 14.91 -13.95 4.12
CA HIS A 58 14.66 -12.85 5.05
C HIS A 58 15.91 -11.99 5.30
N GLU A 59 17.09 -12.58 5.50
CA GLU A 59 18.32 -11.79 5.73
C GLU A 59 18.65 -10.90 4.53
N ARG A 60 18.61 -11.49 3.33
CA ARG A 60 18.86 -10.76 2.09
C ARG A 60 17.82 -9.67 1.84
N ALA A 61 16.57 -9.87 2.24
CA ALA A 61 15.55 -8.83 2.13
C ALA A 61 15.93 -7.60 2.95
N PHE A 62 16.47 -7.76 4.16
CA PHE A 62 16.93 -6.63 4.97
C PHE A 62 18.19 -5.97 4.40
N GLU A 63 19.12 -6.73 3.83
CA GLU A 63 20.27 -6.17 3.11
C GLU A 63 19.82 -5.35 1.88
N LEU A 64 18.88 -5.87 1.09
CA LEU A 64 18.28 -5.14 -0.03
C LEU A 64 17.58 -3.87 0.43
N TRP A 65 16.88 -3.92 1.56
CA TRP A 65 16.24 -2.74 2.15
C TRP A 65 17.26 -1.65 2.51
N GLN A 66 18.37 -2.05 3.14
CA GLN A 66 19.46 -1.17 3.57
C GLN A 66 20.19 -0.50 2.41
N SER A 67 20.15 -1.07 1.20
CA SER A 67 20.72 -0.43 0.00
C SER A 67 20.11 0.95 -0.30
N GLY A 68 18.91 1.23 0.22
CA GLY A 68 18.20 2.48 0.00
C GLY A 68 17.65 2.66 -1.41
N ILE A 69 17.88 1.72 -2.33
CA ILE A 69 17.36 1.76 -3.70
C ILE A 69 15.88 1.38 -3.68
N MET A 70 15.03 2.20 -4.30
CA MET A 70 13.57 2.05 -4.26
C MET A 70 13.12 0.66 -4.74
N GLU A 71 13.63 0.20 -5.87
CA GLU A 71 13.25 -1.09 -6.43
C GLU A 71 13.85 -2.27 -5.66
N ALA A 72 15.00 -2.09 -5.00
CA ALA A 72 15.54 -3.09 -4.08
C ALA A 72 14.67 -3.20 -2.81
N GLN A 73 14.16 -2.08 -2.29
CA GLN A 73 13.25 -2.04 -1.15
C GLN A 73 11.89 -2.70 -1.45
N PHE A 74 11.36 -2.53 -2.67
CA PHE A 74 10.18 -3.29 -3.09
C PHE A 74 10.48 -4.79 -3.21
N ILE A 75 11.61 -5.18 -3.81
CA ILE A 75 11.99 -6.61 -3.89
C ILE A 75 12.19 -7.19 -2.49
N ALA A 76 12.75 -6.41 -1.55
CA ALA A 76 12.86 -6.78 -0.15
C ALA A 76 11.51 -7.10 0.47
N SER A 77 10.49 -6.25 0.30
CA SER A 77 9.15 -6.52 0.87
C SER A 77 8.52 -7.80 0.33
N VAL A 78 8.74 -8.12 -0.95
CA VAL A 78 8.22 -9.34 -1.57
C VAL A 78 8.98 -10.60 -1.15
N THR A 79 10.25 -10.46 -0.73
CA THR A 79 11.14 -11.60 -0.42
C THR A 79 11.45 -11.77 1.06
N ALA A 80 10.97 -10.86 1.90
CA ALA A 80 10.96 -11.04 3.35
C ALA A 80 10.11 -12.25 3.74
N ASP A 81 10.49 -12.92 4.83
CA ASP A 81 9.64 -13.92 5.46
C ASP A 81 8.60 -13.24 6.36
N PRO A 82 7.29 -13.28 6.01
CA PRO A 82 6.25 -12.64 6.81
C PRO A 82 6.14 -13.21 8.22
N LYS A 83 6.52 -14.48 8.44
CA LYS A 83 6.51 -15.10 9.78
C LYS A 83 7.60 -14.55 10.70
N ARG A 84 8.61 -13.92 10.13
CA ARG A 84 9.76 -13.36 10.84
C ARG A 84 9.72 -11.82 10.87
N PHE A 85 8.90 -11.21 10.02
CA PHE A 85 8.78 -9.76 9.92
C PHE A 85 7.93 -9.23 11.08
N SER A 86 8.52 -8.41 11.94
CA SER A 86 7.86 -7.94 13.16
C SER A 86 7.18 -6.57 12.97
N GLY A 87 6.29 -6.22 13.89
CA GLY A 87 5.76 -4.85 13.96
C GLY A 87 6.84 -3.80 14.23
N ALA A 88 7.97 -4.16 14.86
CA ALA A 88 9.10 -3.25 15.03
C ALA A 88 9.83 -3.00 13.70
N ASP A 89 9.88 -4.00 12.82
CA ASP A 89 10.42 -3.85 11.47
C ASP A 89 9.50 -2.98 10.60
N ALA A 90 8.18 -3.20 10.69
CA ALA A 90 7.18 -2.37 10.00
C ALA A 90 7.34 -0.88 10.36
N ARG A 91 7.45 -0.56 11.66
CA ARG A 91 7.70 0.81 12.13
C ARG A 91 9.01 1.39 11.61
N ARG A 92 10.09 0.60 11.66
CA ARG A 92 11.41 1.02 11.15
C ARG A 92 11.37 1.33 9.66
N TRP A 93 10.71 0.47 8.88
CA TRP A 93 10.57 0.66 7.43
C TRP A 93 9.67 1.86 7.12
N ALA A 94 8.52 1.97 7.80
CA ALA A 94 7.59 3.08 7.63
C ALA A 94 8.21 4.45 7.91
N ALA A 95 9.08 4.54 8.91
CA ALA A 95 9.80 5.77 9.25
C ALA A 95 10.72 6.29 8.12
N THR A 96 11.04 5.45 7.13
CA THR A 96 11.90 5.82 5.98
C THR A 96 11.12 6.16 4.71
N PHE A 97 9.78 6.04 4.72
CA PHE A 97 8.98 6.30 3.52
C PHE A 97 8.99 7.76 3.10
N ASP A 98 9.22 8.00 1.81
CA ASP A 98 9.36 9.32 1.20
C ASP A 98 8.57 9.48 -0.11
N SER A 99 7.78 8.45 -0.47
CA SER A 99 7.01 8.35 -1.71
C SER A 99 5.78 7.47 -1.50
N TRP A 100 4.70 7.74 -2.25
CA TRP A 100 3.51 6.90 -2.24
C TRP A 100 3.76 5.51 -2.87
N ASP A 101 4.70 5.39 -3.80
CA ASP A 101 4.99 4.13 -4.50
C ASP A 101 5.58 3.07 -3.56
N ILE A 102 6.55 3.47 -2.74
CA ILE A 102 7.15 2.57 -1.75
C ILE A 102 6.14 2.21 -0.65
N VAL A 103 5.30 3.17 -0.22
CA VAL A 103 4.22 2.90 0.74
C VAL A 103 3.31 1.81 0.20
N ASP A 104 2.74 2.01 -0.99
CA ASP A 104 1.75 1.10 -1.56
C ASP A 104 2.35 -0.28 -1.88
N GLY A 105 3.61 -0.31 -2.32
CA GLY A 105 4.32 -1.56 -2.67
C GLY A 105 4.78 -2.40 -1.48
N VAL A 106 4.90 -1.81 -0.29
CA VAL A 106 5.43 -2.48 0.92
C VAL A 106 4.33 -2.78 1.95
N SER A 107 3.26 -1.97 2.01
CA SER A 107 2.24 -2.05 3.06
C SER A 107 1.52 -3.41 3.16
N ASP A 108 1.48 -4.19 2.07
CA ASP A 108 0.93 -5.56 2.09
C ASP A 108 1.69 -6.47 3.07
N LEU A 109 3.03 -6.38 3.13
CA LEU A 109 3.84 -7.14 4.08
C LEU A 109 3.49 -6.79 5.53
N PHE A 110 3.13 -5.53 5.80
CA PHE A 110 2.80 -5.10 7.16
C PHE A 110 1.48 -5.70 7.63
N VAL A 111 0.56 -5.94 6.68
CA VAL A 111 -0.71 -6.62 6.94
C VAL A 111 -0.50 -8.07 7.35
N ASP A 112 0.63 -8.71 7.05
CA ASP A 112 0.93 -10.09 7.49
C ASP A 112 1.40 -10.18 8.96
N THR A 113 1.77 -9.06 9.59
CA THR A 113 2.18 -9.05 11.01
C THR A 113 1.00 -9.36 11.94
N ASP A 114 1.29 -9.87 13.15
CA ASP A 114 0.24 -10.14 14.15
C ASP A 114 -0.42 -8.84 14.65
N CYS A 115 0.38 -7.78 14.78
CA CYS A 115 -0.06 -6.48 15.29
C CYS A 115 -0.51 -5.48 14.20
N TRP A 116 -0.97 -5.98 13.06
CA TRP A 116 -1.28 -5.14 11.89
C TRP A 116 -2.40 -4.13 12.14
N LYS A 117 -3.34 -4.44 13.05
CA LYS A 117 -4.44 -3.53 13.43
C LYS A 117 -3.93 -2.37 14.28
N GLU A 118 -3.08 -2.66 15.27
CA GLU A 118 -2.44 -1.62 16.08
C GLU A 118 -1.56 -0.71 15.22
N LEU A 119 -0.86 -1.28 14.23
CA LEU A 119 -0.07 -0.49 13.27
C LEU A 119 -0.93 0.46 12.44
N ILE A 120 -2.14 0.06 12.02
CA ILE A 120 -3.07 0.94 11.30
C ILE A 120 -3.46 2.13 12.17
N GLU A 121 -3.81 1.91 13.44
CA GLU A 121 -4.18 2.98 14.37
C GLU A 121 -3.00 3.94 14.62
N GLU A 122 -1.83 3.38 14.92
CA GLU A 122 -0.59 4.15 15.15
C GLU A 122 -0.22 5.00 13.94
N PHE A 123 -0.22 4.40 12.75
CA PHE A 123 0.16 5.10 11.52
C PHE A 123 -0.87 6.14 11.11
N ALA A 124 -2.17 5.92 11.33
CA ALA A 124 -3.19 6.91 11.03
C ALA A 124 -3.02 8.18 11.87
N ALA A 125 -2.68 8.01 13.16
CA ALA A 125 -2.42 9.09 14.10
C ALA A 125 -1.12 9.87 13.80
N ASP A 126 -0.16 9.28 13.09
CA ASP A 126 1.12 9.92 12.77
C ASP A 126 0.95 11.11 11.80
N ASP A 127 1.62 12.23 12.07
CA ASP A 127 1.55 13.43 11.23
C ASP A 127 2.43 13.37 9.98
N ARG A 128 3.38 12.45 9.88
CA ARG A 128 4.22 12.29 8.69
C ARG A 128 3.38 11.74 7.54
N GLU A 129 3.38 12.44 6.41
CA GLU A 129 2.47 12.18 5.27
C GLU A 129 2.48 10.71 4.83
N PHE A 130 3.66 10.13 4.64
CA PHE A 130 3.80 8.76 4.12
C PHE A 130 3.56 7.69 5.17
N VAL A 131 3.82 7.98 6.45
CA VAL A 131 3.44 7.08 7.55
C VAL A 131 1.91 7.04 7.65
N ARG A 132 1.24 8.19 7.62
CA ARG A 132 -0.22 8.25 7.57
C ARG A 132 -0.80 7.54 6.37
N ARG A 133 -0.19 7.71 5.18
CA ARG A 133 -0.60 6.98 3.98
C ARG A 133 -0.55 5.46 4.19
N THR A 134 0.47 4.95 4.89
CA THR A 134 0.63 3.52 5.18
C THR A 134 -0.59 2.93 5.87
N ALA A 135 -1.19 3.62 6.84
CA ALA A 135 -2.40 3.12 7.51
C ALA A 135 -3.53 2.79 6.52
N PHE A 136 -3.83 3.73 5.61
CA PHE A 136 -4.91 3.56 4.64
C PHE A 136 -4.56 2.58 3.52
N ALA A 137 -3.27 2.50 3.14
CA ALA A 137 -2.79 1.45 2.24
C ALA A 137 -2.93 0.06 2.88
N MET A 138 -2.58 -0.10 4.17
CA MET A 138 -2.78 -1.33 4.94
C MET A 138 -4.26 -1.71 5.04
N MET A 139 -5.17 -0.75 5.27
CA MET A 139 -6.61 -1.02 5.22
C MET A 139 -7.03 -1.58 3.85
N ALA A 140 -6.58 -0.98 2.76
CA ALA A 140 -6.90 -1.45 1.41
C ALA A 140 -6.33 -2.85 1.12
N TRP A 141 -5.09 -3.13 1.53
CA TRP A 141 -4.47 -4.44 1.36
C TRP A 141 -5.09 -5.52 2.25
N SER A 142 -5.42 -5.21 3.50
CA SER A 142 -6.10 -6.15 4.40
C SER A 142 -7.45 -6.62 3.83
N VAL A 143 -8.18 -5.73 3.16
CA VAL A 143 -9.42 -6.11 2.45
C VAL A 143 -9.18 -7.19 1.39
N VAL A 144 -8.04 -7.16 0.69
CA VAL A 144 -7.69 -8.09 -0.39
C VAL A 144 -7.15 -9.42 0.15
N HIS A 145 -6.27 -9.36 1.15
CA HIS A 145 -5.45 -10.50 1.58
C HIS A 145 -6.02 -11.23 2.80
N ARG A 146 -6.65 -10.52 3.75
CA ARG A 146 -7.23 -11.10 4.96
C ARG A 146 -8.65 -11.63 4.68
N LYS A 147 -8.75 -12.67 3.85
CA LYS A 147 -10.03 -13.22 3.35
C LYS A 147 -10.92 -13.84 4.43
N THR A 148 -10.33 -14.35 5.51
CA THR A 148 -11.03 -14.98 6.64
C THR A 148 -11.28 -14.03 7.80
N GLU A 149 -10.78 -12.79 7.71
CA GLU A 149 -10.98 -11.80 8.76
C GLU A 149 -12.46 -11.39 8.83
N PRO A 150 -13.04 -11.29 10.04
CA PRO A 150 -14.42 -10.87 10.24
C PRO A 150 -14.72 -9.51 9.59
N GLU A 151 -15.93 -9.36 9.08
CA GLU A 151 -16.37 -8.08 8.51
C GLU A 151 -16.34 -6.93 9.55
N ALA A 152 -16.62 -7.25 10.81
CA ALA A 152 -16.55 -6.29 11.93
C ALA A 152 -15.20 -5.55 11.98
N THR A 153 -14.10 -6.25 11.75
CA THR A 153 -12.75 -5.65 11.70
C THR A 153 -12.65 -4.53 10.65
N PHE A 154 -13.27 -4.69 9.48
CA PHE A 154 -13.24 -3.66 8.43
C PHE A 154 -14.24 -2.55 8.67
N LEU A 155 -15.34 -2.82 9.38
CA LEU A 155 -16.28 -1.80 9.83
C LEU A 155 -15.61 -0.84 10.82
N ASP A 156 -14.76 -1.37 11.70
CA ASP A 156 -13.99 -0.58 12.68
C ASP A 156 -12.98 0.38 12.04
N PHE A 157 -12.65 0.20 10.75
CA PHE A 157 -11.82 1.16 10.01
C PHE A 157 -12.59 2.37 9.48
N LEU A 158 -13.91 2.31 9.36
CA LEU A 158 -14.72 3.41 8.82
C LEU A 158 -14.65 4.68 9.69
N PRO A 159 -14.69 4.62 11.03
CA PRO A 159 -14.46 5.79 11.89
C PRO A 159 -13.07 6.43 11.69
N ILE A 160 -12.01 5.62 11.51
CA ILE A 160 -10.65 6.13 11.27
C ILE A 160 -10.60 6.85 9.91
N ILE A 161 -11.18 6.26 8.87
CA ILE A 161 -11.32 6.89 7.55
C ILE A 161 -12.05 8.22 7.65
N GLU A 162 -13.16 8.27 8.39
CA GLU A 162 -13.91 9.50 8.60
C GLU A 162 -13.08 10.58 9.30
N ALA A 163 -12.40 10.23 10.40
CA ALA A 163 -11.58 11.15 11.19
C ALA A 163 -10.47 11.82 10.37
N HIS A 164 -9.92 11.12 9.37
CA HIS A 164 -8.84 11.61 8.51
C HIS A 164 -9.31 12.07 7.12
N ALA A 165 -10.61 12.10 6.83
CA ALA A 165 -11.13 12.52 5.53
C ALA A 165 -10.88 14.00 5.20
N GLY A 166 -10.56 14.82 6.20
CA GLY A 166 -10.21 16.24 6.03
C GLY A 166 -8.74 16.51 5.65
N ASP A 167 -7.87 15.50 5.65
CA ASP A 167 -6.44 15.67 5.36
C ASP A 167 -6.21 16.05 3.90
N ASP A 168 -5.86 17.31 3.63
CA ASP A 168 -5.81 17.86 2.27
C ASP A 168 -4.57 17.46 1.47
N ARG A 169 -3.61 16.80 2.11
CA ARG A 169 -2.39 16.29 1.46
C ARG A 169 -2.75 15.26 0.42
N ASN A 170 -2.27 15.47 -0.79
CA ASN A 170 -2.73 14.73 -1.96
C ASN A 170 -2.53 13.21 -1.85
N PHE A 171 -1.42 12.77 -1.26
CA PHE A 171 -1.16 11.34 -1.10
C PHE A 171 -1.94 10.73 0.06
N VAL A 172 -2.28 11.49 1.11
CA VAL A 172 -3.13 10.97 2.19
C VAL A 172 -4.58 10.84 1.71
N LYS A 173 -5.19 11.92 1.18
CA LYS A 173 -6.60 11.88 0.74
C LYS A 173 -6.89 10.80 -0.29
N LYS A 174 -5.92 10.52 -1.19
CA LYS A 174 -6.03 9.45 -2.18
C LYS A 174 -6.03 8.06 -1.53
N ALA A 175 -5.23 7.87 -0.49
CA ALA A 175 -5.19 6.61 0.26
C ALA A 175 -6.46 6.43 1.11
N VAL A 176 -6.96 7.48 1.78
CA VAL A 176 -8.24 7.46 2.50
C VAL A 176 -9.39 7.05 1.57
N ASN A 177 -9.49 7.68 0.40
CA ASN A 177 -10.46 7.31 -0.63
C ASN A 177 -10.27 5.84 -1.08
N TRP A 178 -9.03 5.43 -1.34
CA TRP A 178 -8.75 4.05 -1.76
C TRP A 178 -9.15 3.02 -0.68
N ALA A 179 -8.89 3.27 0.60
CA ALA A 179 -9.33 2.42 1.70
C ALA A 179 -10.86 2.30 1.74
N LEU A 180 -11.57 3.43 1.72
CA LEU A 180 -13.04 3.47 1.75
C LEU A 180 -13.66 2.67 0.60
N ARG A 181 -13.18 2.90 -0.63
CA ARG A 181 -13.65 2.15 -1.80
C ARG A 181 -13.33 0.67 -1.70
N SER A 182 -12.15 0.31 -1.18
CA SER A 182 -11.74 -1.09 -1.05
C SER A 182 -12.68 -1.83 -0.12
N ILE A 183 -12.95 -1.28 1.07
CA ILE A 183 -13.90 -1.84 2.04
C ILE A 183 -15.28 -2.03 1.40
N GLY A 184 -15.83 -1.00 0.77
CA GLY A 184 -17.16 -1.06 0.14
C GLY A 184 -17.26 -2.00 -1.06
N LYS A 185 -16.13 -2.49 -1.58
CA LYS A 185 -16.05 -3.45 -2.70
C LYS A 185 -15.85 -4.90 -2.25
N ARG A 186 -15.75 -5.17 -0.94
CA ARG A 186 -15.48 -6.51 -0.39
C ARG A 186 -16.72 -7.40 -0.38
N SER A 187 -17.81 -6.97 0.25
CA SER A 187 -19.07 -7.70 0.44
C SER A 187 -20.26 -6.73 0.50
N MET A 188 -21.50 -7.24 0.41
CA MET A 188 -22.71 -6.41 0.46
C MET A 188 -22.93 -5.74 1.83
N SER A 189 -22.57 -6.42 2.92
CA SER A 189 -22.62 -5.87 4.28
C SER A 189 -21.71 -4.65 4.42
N LEU A 190 -20.42 -4.80 4.04
CA LEU A 190 -19.45 -3.70 4.05
C LEU A 190 -19.78 -2.60 3.04
N HIS A 191 -20.40 -2.97 1.92
CA HIS A 191 -20.84 -2.04 0.89
C HIS A 191 -21.81 -1.00 1.46
N GLY A 192 -22.86 -1.44 2.18
CA GLY A 192 -23.85 -0.53 2.76
C GLY A 192 -23.22 0.50 3.70
N ALA A 193 -22.37 0.05 4.61
CA ALA A 193 -21.69 0.92 5.57
C ALA A 193 -20.72 1.90 4.89
N ALA A 194 -19.90 1.42 3.94
CA ALA A 194 -18.96 2.26 3.20
C ALA A 194 -19.68 3.29 2.30
N LEU A 195 -20.78 2.90 1.65
CA LEU A 195 -21.58 3.82 0.84
C LEU A 195 -22.24 4.90 1.69
N ALA A 196 -22.77 4.54 2.87
CA ALA A 196 -23.34 5.51 3.81
C ALA A 196 -22.29 6.54 4.25
N LEU A 197 -21.08 6.10 4.60
CA LEU A 197 -19.97 7.02 4.92
C LEU A 197 -19.59 7.87 3.70
N ALA A 198 -19.48 7.29 2.51
CA ALA A 198 -19.17 8.05 1.30
C ALA A 198 -20.21 9.16 1.02
N GLN A 199 -21.50 8.87 1.19
CA GLN A 199 -22.58 9.85 1.04
C GLN A 199 -22.52 10.95 2.11
N LYS A 200 -22.24 10.60 3.37
CA LYS A 200 -22.01 11.56 4.45
C LYS A 200 -20.87 12.52 4.10
N LEU A 201 -19.71 11.97 3.71
CA LEU A 201 -18.55 12.76 3.31
C LEU A 201 -18.84 13.64 2.09
N ALA A 202 -19.62 13.15 1.11
CA ALA A 202 -20.01 13.91 -0.08
C ALA A 202 -20.83 15.17 0.24
N GLY A 203 -21.54 15.18 1.37
CA GLY A 203 -22.28 16.34 1.90
C GLY A 203 -21.45 17.30 2.76
N SER A 204 -20.19 16.99 3.03
CA SER A 204 -19.33 17.80 3.92
C SER A 204 -19.04 19.19 3.33
N THR A 205 -18.87 20.18 4.21
CA THR A 205 -18.36 21.52 3.86
C THR A 205 -16.86 21.50 3.56
N ASP A 206 -16.12 20.56 4.14
CA ASP A 206 -14.71 20.35 3.85
C ASP A 206 -14.51 19.84 2.41
N LYS A 207 -13.62 20.49 1.66
CA LYS A 207 -13.40 20.20 0.23
C LYS A 207 -12.77 18.83 0.00
N THR A 208 -11.91 18.38 0.91
CA THR A 208 -11.19 17.10 0.82
C THR A 208 -12.15 15.97 1.10
N ALA A 209 -12.87 16.02 2.23
CA ALA A 209 -13.88 15.05 2.61
C ALA A 209 -14.95 14.93 1.52
N ARG A 210 -15.44 16.06 1.00
CA ARG A 210 -16.39 16.10 -0.11
C ARG A 210 -15.86 15.44 -1.38
N TRP A 211 -14.60 15.64 -1.71
CA TRP A 211 -13.98 14.98 -2.87
C TRP A 211 -13.90 13.47 -2.67
N ILE A 212 -13.44 13.01 -1.50
CA ILE A 212 -13.38 11.59 -1.15
C ILE A 212 -14.76 10.95 -1.24
N GLY A 213 -15.76 11.56 -0.59
CA GLY A 213 -17.12 11.05 -0.55
C GLY A 213 -17.77 10.96 -1.92
N LYS A 214 -17.67 12.02 -2.74
CA LYS A 214 -18.24 12.03 -4.10
C LYS A 214 -17.61 10.97 -4.99
N ASP A 215 -16.29 10.83 -4.95
CA ASP A 215 -15.58 9.84 -5.78
C ASP A 215 -15.91 8.40 -5.33
N ALA A 216 -15.87 8.13 -4.03
CA ALA A 216 -16.20 6.83 -3.48
C ALA A 216 -17.67 6.45 -3.73
N ALA A 217 -18.63 7.36 -3.49
CA ALA A 217 -20.05 7.11 -3.72
C ALA A 217 -20.31 6.79 -5.20
N ARG A 218 -19.70 7.53 -6.13
CA ARG A 218 -19.80 7.26 -7.57
C ARG A 218 -19.34 5.85 -7.92
N GLU A 219 -18.17 5.42 -7.44
CA GLU A 219 -17.63 4.09 -7.78
C GLU A 219 -18.40 2.95 -7.09
N LEU A 220 -18.85 3.16 -5.85
CA LEU A 220 -19.62 2.17 -5.11
C LEU A 220 -21.02 1.99 -5.71
N SER A 221 -21.66 3.06 -6.19
CA SER A 221 -22.95 2.99 -6.88
C SER A 221 -22.85 2.56 -8.36
N ASP A 222 -21.65 2.29 -8.88
CA ASP A 222 -21.48 1.82 -10.26
C ASP A 222 -22.12 0.43 -10.46
N ALA A 223 -22.86 0.28 -11.58
CA ALA A 223 -23.57 -0.96 -11.88
C ALA A 223 -22.66 -2.19 -11.89
N LYS A 224 -21.44 -2.08 -12.42
CA LYS A 224 -20.49 -3.21 -12.45
C LYS A 224 -20.01 -3.58 -11.06
N THR A 225 -19.87 -2.59 -10.17
CA THR A 225 -19.52 -2.83 -8.76
C THR A 225 -20.63 -3.63 -8.08
N LEU A 226 -21.88 -3.18 -8.23
CA LEU A 226 -23.06 -3.83 -7.64
C LEU A 226 -23.27 -5.25 -8.18
N GLU A 227 -23.19 -5.44 -9.50
CA GLU A 227 -23.28 -6.76 -10.15
C GLU A 227 -22.18 -7.73 -9.68
N ARG A 228 -20.97 -7.23 -9.42
CA ARG A 228 -19.88 -8.06 -8.89
C ARG A 228 -20.13 -8.47 -7.44
N LEU A 229 -20.70 -7.57 -6.63
CA LEU A 229 -21.02 -7.85 -5.23
C LEU A 229 -22.20 -8.82 -5.11
N ALA A 230 -23.22 -8.66 -5.93
CA ALA A 230 -24.38 -9.56 -5.99
C ALA A 230 -24.00 -10.99 -6.38
N ARG A 231 -22.91 -11.20 -7.14
CA ARG A 231 -22.37 -12.53 -7.47
C ARG A 231 -21.57 -13.20 -6.35
N LYS A 232 -21.18 -12.44 -5.31
CA LYS A 232 -20.39 -12.94 -4.18
C LYS A 232 -21.22 -13.26 -2.95
N GLY A 233 -22.40 -12.64 -2.81
CA GLY A 233 -23.40 -12.98 -1.80
C GLY A 233 -24.24 -14.16 -2.26
#